data_AF-D8U1Q6-F1
#
_entry.id   AF-D8U1Q6-F1
#
_cell.length_a   1.000
_cell.length_b   1.000
_cell.length_c   1.000
_cell.angle_alpha   90.00
_cell.angle_beta   90.00
_cell.angle_gamma   90.00
#
_symmetry.space_group_name_H-M   'P 1'
#
loop_
_entity.id
_entity.type
_entity.pdbx_description
1 polymer ?
#
loop_
_entity_poly.entity_id
_entity_poly.type
_entity_poly.pdbx_seq_one_letter_code
_entity_poly.pdbx_strand_id
1 'polypeptide(L)'
;MTQDVSLDSAMRRLKQHVFKNRIRVKEFLMDFDKLNSGYVFPNHFLSALSMAGIDRYLSAKEIELICEHYKVQRDATLVMVDTRSFIHDVELVFTIPYLEKDPLTNVPPEPSELLDRTRYLKSSRILPNPDDEAKVMALLDRLSETTLKRGQPVKAFFDDAAQDDHSAKLFGHVTVPQFRQVLTTKLDWVVSDPEVMLLVAKFRHEDKPEFVNYIAFSCTVDPPDRTVRTLMAFVVVWVRALGDEWADRLSCTAPYRILYRIQSTSVCRITIRQLRRHVGVGIGKGGGLALVMEWVMVGYEFRGKGSGDLGGAARAYKAAWPGGGAACFPTGAVSWFSGTKHPRQVKL
;
A
#
# COMPACT_ATOMS: atom_id res chain seq x y z
N MET A 1 6.17 -3.51 -33.20
CA MET A 1 5.09 -2.53 -32.95
C MET A 1 5.70 -1.36 -32.19
N THR A 2 6.14 -0.33 -32.90
CA THR A 2 6.58 0.93 -32.27
C THR A 2 5.33 1.59 -31.69
N GLN A 3 5.24 1.68 -30.36
CA GLN A 3 4.18 2.50 -29.75
C GLN A 3 4.35 3.93 -30.25
N ASP A 4 3.28 4.50 -30.83
CA ASP A 4 3.25 5.92 -31.14
C ASP A 4 3.29 6.69 -29.83
N VAL A 5 4.44 7.30 -29.57
CA VAL A 5 4.67 8.14 -28.41
C VAL A 5 3.94 9.46 -28.65
N SER A 6 2.92 9.74 -27.84
CA SER A 6 2.19 11.01 -27.87
C SER A 6 2.78 12.01 -26.88
N LEU A 7 2.74 13.30 -27.21
CA LEU A 7 3.20 14.39 -26.33
C LEU A 7 2.54 14.33 -24.95
N ASP A 8 1.23 14.11 -24.88
CA ASP A 8 0.49 14.04 -23.62
C ASP A 8 0.98 12.88 -22.74
N SER A 9 1.34 11.76 -23.38
CA SER A 9 1.87 10.59 -22.67
C SER A 9 3.28 10.85 -22.13
N ALA A 10 4.14 11.47 -22.94
CA ALA A 10 5.49 11.85 -22.55
C ALA A 10 5.46 12.87 -21.40
N MET A 11 4.56 13.85 -21.50
CA MET A 11 4.42 14.90 -20.49
C MET A 11 3.84 14.38 -19.18
N ARG A 12 2.85 13.49 -19.25
CA ARG A 12 2.36 12.80 -18.06
C ARG A 12 3.47 12.02 -17.36
N ARG A 13 4.29 11.25 -18.10
CA ARG A 13 5.42 10.48 -17.54
C ARG A 13 6.49 11.40 -16.95
N LEU A 14 6.82 12.51 -17.60
CA LEU A 14 7.73 13.52 -17.06
C LEU A 14 7.22 14.06 -15.73
N LYS A 15 5.97 14.55 -15.70
CA LYS A 15 5.32 15.12 -14.51
C LYS A 15 5.29 14.11 -13.36
N GLN A 16 4.96 12.84 -13.64
CA GLN A 16 5.01 11.76 -12.66
C GLN A 16 6.41 11.57 -12.06
N HIS A 17 7.44 11.54 -12.90
CA HIS A 17 8.83 11.34 -12.47
C HIS A 17 9.32 12.50 -11.60
N VAL A 18 9.12 13.73 -12.07
CA VAL A 18 9.53 14.95 -11.37
C VAL A 18 8.84 15.05 -10.01
N PHE A 19 7.53 14.74 -9.95
CA PHE A 19 6.80 14.78 -8.68
C PHE A 19 7.26 13.71 -7.69
N LYS A 20 7.45 12.46 -8.13
CA LYS A 20 7.89 11.34 -7.27
C LYS A 20 9.29 11.58 -6.68
N ASN A 21 10.20 12.10 -7.50
CA ASN A 21 11.59 12.33 -7.11
C ASN A 21 11.86 13.74 -6.56
N ARG A 22 10.84 14.63 -6.55
CA ARG A 22 10.94 16.03 -6.13
C ARG A 22 12.09 16.79 -6.81
N ILE A 23 12.22 16.60 -8.12
CA ILE A 23 13.31 17.18 -8.92
C ILE A 23 13.01 18.65 -9.22
N ARG A 24 13.97 19.53 -8.96
CA ARG A 24 13.87 20.97 -9.28
C ARG A 24 14.42 21.26 -10.66
N VAL A 25 13.64 20.97 -11.69
CA VAL A 25 14.07 21.07 -13.10
C VAL A 25 14.56 22.47 -13.48
N LYS A 26 13.98 23.51 -12.87
CA LYS A 26 14.37 24.91 -13.05
C LYS A 26 15.85 25.18 -12.73
N GLU A 27 16.41 24.56 -11.69
CA GLU A 27 17.80 24.80 -11.28
C GLU A 27 18.78 24.38 -12.38
N PHE A 28 18.52 23.25 -13.05
CA PHE A 28 19.35 22.76 -14.15
C PHE A 28 19.25 23.59 -15.44
N LEU A 29 18.12 24.26 -15.66
CA LEU A 29 17.91 25.10 -16.83
C LEU A 29 18.46 26.52 -16.64
N MET A 30 18.47 27.03 -15.40
CA MET A 30 18.98 28.37 -15.07
C MET A 30 20.46 28.55 -15.42
N ASP A 31 21.28 27.50 -15.27
CA ASP A 31 22.72 27.57 -15.57
C ASP A 31 23.00 27.86 -17.06
N PHE A 32 22.08 27.48 -17.95
CA PHE A 32 22.18 27.71 -19.39
C PHE A 32 21.57 29.04 -19.86
N ASP A 33 20.78 29.72 -19.02
CA ASP A 33 20.14 31.01 -19.32
C ASP A 33 20.66 32.12 -18.37
N LYS A 34 21.93 32.47 -18.54
CA LYS A 34 22.61 33.49 -17.70
C LYS A 34 21.97 34.88 -17.78
N LEU A 35 21.27 35.17 -18.88
CA LEU A 35 20.58 36.45 -19.09
C LEU A 35 19.14 36.44 -18.55
N ASN A 36 18.68 35.31 -18.00
CA ASN A 36 17.31 35.10 -17.53
C ASN A 36 16.26 35.50 -18.59
N SER A 37 16.58 35.22 -19.86
CA SER A 37 15.77 35.55 -21.02
C SER A 37 14.52 34.66 -21.12
N GLY A 38 14.57 33.46 -20.53
CA GLY A 38 13.57 32.40 -20.64
C GLY A 38 13.77 31.46 -21.83
N TYR A 39 14.89 31.55 -22.54
CA TYR A 39 15.15 30.78 -23.75
C TYR A 39 16.50 30.09 -23.68
N VAL A 40 16.53 28.83 -24.08
CA VAL A 40 17.78 28.04 -24.16
C VAL A 40 17.90 27.37 -25.52
N PHE A 41 19.12 27.09 -25.95
CA PHE A 41 19.34 26.29 -27.15
C PHE A 41 18.83 24.86 -26.94
N PRO A 42 18.29 24.19 -27.98
CA PRO A 42 17.78 22.82 -27.87
C PRO A 42 18.78 21.83 -27.26
N ASN A 43 20.05 21.93 -27.63
CA ASN A 43 21.10 21.07 -27.07
C ASN A 43 21.30 21.29 -25.57
N HIS A 44 21.22 22.54 -25.09
CA HIS A 44 21.31 22.84 -23.67
C HIS A 44 20.07 22.36 -22.90
N PHE A 45 18.89 22.43 -23.52
CA PHE A 45 17.68 21.85 -22.95
C PHE A 45 17.83 20.35 -22.73
N LEU A 46 18.28 19.61 -23.75
CA LEU A 46 18.53 18.16 -23.65
C LEU A 46 19.59 17.84 -22.58
N SER A 47 20.70 18.58 -22.55
CA SER A 47 21.74 18.43 -21.53
C SER A 47 21.21 18.68 -20.12
N ALA A 48 20.39 19.72 -19.92
CA ALA A 48 19.79 20.02 -18.62
C ALA A 48 18.88 18.88 -18.13
N LEU A 49 18.08 18.28 -19.03
CA LEU A 49 17.23 17.13 -18.69
C LEU A 49 18.06 15.87 -18.37
N SER A 50 19.18 15.66 -19.06
CA SER A 50 20.12 14.57 -18.74
C SER A 50 20.82 14.80 -17.39
N MET A 51 21.23 16.04 -17.08
CA MET A 51 21.77 16.41 -15.76
C MET A 51 20.76 16.20 -14.62
N ALA A 52 19.48 16.44 -14.90
CA ALA A 52 18.38 16.14 -13.98
C ALA A 52 18.09 14.63 -13.83
N GLY A 53 18.74 13.75 -14.61
CA GLY A 53 18.58 12.29 -14.57
C GLY A 53 17.30 11.77 -15.22
N ILE A 54 16.62 12.60 -16.02
CA ILE A 54 15.32 12.28 -16.65
C ILE A 54 15.48 11.31 -17.83
N ASP A 55 16.65 11.32 -18.47
CA ASP A 55 17.06 10.44 -19.57
C ASP A 55 17.04 8.94 -19.25
N ARG A 56 17.11 8.58 -17.96
CA ARG A 56 17.00 7.18 -17.51
C ARG A 56 15.56 6.68 -17.42
N TYR A 57 14.58 7.59 -17.42
CA TYR A 57 13.17 7.26 -17.23
C TYR A 57 12.34 7.50 -18.49
N LEU A 58 12.61 8.59 -19.22
CA LEU A 58 11.99 8.87 -20.51
C LEU A 58 12.86 8.35 -21.65
N SER A 59 12.22 7.87 -22.72
CA SER A 59 12.89 7.52 -23.96
C SER A 59 13.42 8.76 -24.67
N ALA A 60 14.51 8.62 -25.43
CA ALA A 60 15.04 9.71 -26.27
C ALA A 60 13.95 10.33 -27.17
N LYS A 61 13.07 9.51 -27.75
CA LYS A 61 11.95 9.98 -28.58
C LYS A 61 10.93 10.83 -27.80
N GLU A 62 10.68 10.50 -26.53
CA GLU A 62 9.80 11.29 -25.66
C GLU A 62 10.40 12.66 -25.37
N ILE A 63 11.71 12.68 -25.07
CA ILE A 63 12.43 13.91 -24.78
C ILE A 63 12.51 14.81 -26.02
N GLU A 64 12.77 14.22 -27.19
CA GLU A 64 12.75 14.94 -28.47
C GLU A 64 11.38 15.55 -28.77
N LEU A 65 10.29 14.82 -28.55
CA LEU A 65 8.93 15.33 -28.72
C LEU A 65 8.62 16.49 -27.78
N ILE A 66 9.05 16.40 -26.51
CA ILE A 66 8.91 17.50 -25.55
C ILE A 66 9.73 18.70 -26.03
N CYS A 67 10.98 18.50 -26.44
CA CYS A 67 11.83 19.56 -26.96
C CYS A 67 11.17 20.24 -28.17
N GLU A 68 10.66 19.47 -29.13
CA GLU A 68 9.98 19.99 -30.32
C GLU A 68 8.73 20.81 -29.97
N HIS A 69 7.95 20.37 -28.98
CA HIS A 69 6.74 21.08 -28.57
C HIS A 69 7.02 22.49 -28.02
N TYR A 70 8.12 22.66 -27.27
CA TYR A 70 8.51 23.95 -26.70
C TYR A 70 9.49 24.73 -27.58
N LYS A 71 9.80 24.27 -28.80
CA LYS A 71 10.61 25.04 -29.74
C LYS A 71 9.84 26.27 -30.22
N VAL A 72 10.53 27.40 -30.20
CA VAL A 72 10.06 28.68 -30.70
C VAL A 72 11.09 29.25 -31.64
N GLN A 73 10.64 29.68 -32.82
CA GLN A 73 11.47 30.42 -33.76
C GLN A 73 11.53 31.89 -33.31
N ARG A 74 12.71 32.33 -32.88
CA ARG A 74 12.97 33.68 -32.38
C ARG A 74 13.33 34.63 -33.52
N ASP A 75 14.18 34.16 -34.44
CA ASP A 75 14.57 34.85 -35.66
C ASP A 75 14.48 33.90 -36.86
N ALA A 76 14.65 34.43 -38.08
CA ALA A 76 14.60 33.64 -39.31
C ALA A 76 15.49 32.39 -39.29
N THR A 77 16.64 32.44 -38.59
CA THR A 77 17.60 31.33 -38.46
C THR A 77 17.73 30.78 -37.05
N LEU A 78 17.19 31.46 -36.03
CA LEU A 78 17.42 31.14 -34.63
C LEU A 78 16.20 30.43 -34.03
N VAL A 79 16.37 29.14 -33.74
CA VAL A 79 15.39 28.32 -33.02
C VAL A 79 15.90 28.09 -31.59
N MET A 80 15.05 28.38 -30.62
CA MET A 80 15.32 28.18 -29.19
C MET A 80 14.15 27.44 -28.55
N VAL A 81 14.31 27.00 -27.31
CA VAL A 81 13.26 26.36 -26.52
C VAL A 81 12.80 27.33 -25.45
N ASP A 82 11.48 27.53 -25.35
CA ASP A 82 10.87 28.32 -24.27
C ASP A 82 10.86 27.51 -22.98
N THR A 83 11.80 27.83 -22.08
CA THR A 83 11.92 27.12 -20.80
C THR A 83 10.91 27.61 -19.78
N ARG A 84 10.39 28.83 -19.91
CA ARG A 84 9.43 29.38 -18.93
C ARG A 84 8.10 28.65 -19.01
N SER A 85 7.60 28.45 -20.23
CA SER A 85 6.38 27.67 -20.46
C SER A 85 6.54 26.22 -20.01
N PHE A 86 7.67 25.59 -20.34
CA PHE A 86 7.98 24.23 -19.89
C PHE A 86 8.06 24.11 -18.36
N ILE A 87 8.78 25.01 -17.70
CA ILE A 87 8.91 25.02 -16.23
C ILE A 87 7.54 25.23 -15.59
N HIS A 88 6.74 26.15 -16.12
CA HIS A 88 5.38 26.39 -15.64
C HIS A 88 4.54 25.11 -15.67
N ASP A 89 4.54 24.38 -16.79
CA ASP A 89 3.76 23.15 -16.94
C ASP A 89 4.22 22.03 -16.01
N VAL A 90 5.52 21.93 -15.73
CA VAL A 90 6.09 20.97 -14.78
C VAL A 90 5.81 21.39 -13.34
N GLU A 91 5.87 22.67 -13.00
CA GLU A 91 5.62 23.20 -11.65
C GLU A 91 4.15 23.17 -11.26
N LEU A 92 3.22 23.28 -12.23
CA LEU A 92 1.77 23.14 -12.03
C LEU A 92 1.38 21.82 -11.35
N VAL A 93 2.24 20.80 -11.45
CA VAL A 93 2.06 19.51 -10.78
C VAL A 93 2.15 19.63 -9.25
N PHE A 94 2.94 20.58 -8.75
CA PHE A 94 3.14 20.79 -7.32
C PHE A 94 2.13 21.79 -6.74
N THR A 95 1.91 22.89 -7.44
CA THR A 95 1.04 23.96 -6.97
C THR A 95 0.60 24.85 -8.13
N ILE A 96 -0.50 25.57 -7.93
CA ILE A 96 -0.98 26.58 -8.87
C ILE A 96 -0.26 27.89 -8.51
N PRO A 97 0.53 28.49 -9.41
CA PRO A 97 1.17 29.78 -9.13
C PRO A 97 0.13 30.91 -9.07
N TYR A 98 0.48 32.00 -8.40
CA TYR A 98 -0.33 33.22 -8.28
C TYR A 98 -1.67 33.08 -7.53
N LEU A 99 -1.77 32.14 -6.57
CA LEU A 99 -2.96 31.97 -5.73
C LEU A 99 -3.33 33.22 -4.91
N GLU A 100 -2.36 34.13 -4.68
CA GLU A 100 -2.62 35.42 -4.06
C GLU A 100 -3.60 36.30 -4.84
N LYS A 101 -3.74 36.08 -6.15
CA LYS A 101 -4.70 36.81 -7.00
C LYS A 101 -6.10 36.20 -6.97
N ASP A 102 -6.22 34.93 -6.61
CA ASP A 102 -7.48 34.20 -6.68
C ASP A 102 -7.68 33.26 -5.46
N PRO A 103 -7.92 33.83 -4.27
CA PRO A 103 -7.86 33.11 -2.99
C PRO A 103 -8.99 32.09 -2.79
N LEU A 104 -10.03 32.12 -3.62
CA LEU A 104 -11.14 31.16 -3.58
C LEU A 104 -10.84 29.85 -4.32
N THR A 105 -9.71 29.77 -5.02
CA THR A 105 -9.31 28.58 -5.76
C THR A 105 -8.95 27.44 -4.81
N ASN A 106 -9.64 26.31 -4.93
CA ASN A 106 -9.34 25.11 -4.18
C ASN A 106 -8.23 24.32 -4.89
N VAL A 107 -7.07 24.21 -4.25
CA VAL A 107 -5.93 23.45 -4.77
C VAL A 107 -5.93 22.06 -4.14
N PRO A 108 -5.95 20.98 -4.94
CA PRO A 108 -5.83 19.64 -4.40
C PRO A 108 -4.44 19.49 -3.75
N PRO A 109 -4.33 18.80 -2.60
CA PRO A 109 -3.05 18.66 -1.89
C PRO A 109 -2.00 17.87 -2.69
N GLU A 110 -2.44 16.99 -3.59
CA GLU A 110 -1.57 16.22 -4.48
C GLU A 110 -2.28 15.94 -5.82
N PRO A 111 -1.53 15.80 -6.92
CA PRO A 111 -2.07 15.44 -8.23
C PRO A 111 -2.45 13.95 -8.26
N SER A 112 -3.68 13.63 -7.85
CA SER A 112 -4.19 12.26 -7.77
C SER A 112 -4.13 11.50 -9.10
N GLU A 113 -4.24 12.20 -10.22
CA GLU A 113 -4.19 11.62 -11.58
C GLU A 113 -2.82 11.05 -11.95
N LEU A 114 -1.76 11.53 -11.30
CA LEU A 114 -0.38 11.10 -11.58
C LEU A 114 0.08 9.97 -10.67
N LEU A 115 -0.65 9.71 -9.57
CA LEU A 115 -0.24 8.78 -8.52
C LEU A 115 -1.26 7.67 -8.34
N ASP A 116 -0.93 6.47 -8.82
CA ASP A 116 -1.70 5.28 -8.46
C ASP A 116 -1.29 4.77 -7.07
N ARG A 117 -1.96 5.31 -6.03
CA ARG A 117 -1.81 4.84 -4.63
C ARG A 117 -2.33 3.41 -4.44
N THR A 118 -3.19 2.95 -5.33
CA THR A 118 -3.82 1.63 -5.27
C THR A 118 -3.10 0.57 -6.11
N ARG A 119 -1.97 0.92 -6.73
CA ARG A 119 -1.18 0.05 -7.61
C ARG A 119 -0.88 -1.33 -7.02
N TYR A 120 -0.65 -1.43 -5.71
CA TYR A 120 -0.37 -2.69 -5.03
C TYR A 120 -1.60 -3.32 -4.36
N LEU A 121 -2.74 -2.62 -4.33
CA LEU A 121 -3.99 -3.12 -3.76
C LEU A 121 -4.85 -3.79 -4.83
N LYS A 122 -4.91 -3.22 -6.04
CA LYS A 122 -5.71 -3.72 -7.17
C LYS A 122 -5.09 -3.30 -8.49
N SER A 123 -5.42 -4.03 -9.56
CA SER A 123 -5.09 -3.58 -10.91
C SER A 123 -6.09 -2.52 -11.38
N SER A 124 -5.59 -1.33 -11.72
CA SER A 124 -6.37 -0.24 -12.32
C SER A 124 -6.57 -0.41 -13.83
N ARG A 125 -5.82 -1.32 -14.47
CA ARG A 125 -5.87 -1.54 -15.92
C ARG A 125 -7.14 -2.29 -16.31
N ILE A 126 -7.75 -1.88 -17.42
CA ILE A 126 -8.82 -2.60 -18.10
C ILE A 126 -8.27 -3.13 -19.43
N LEU A 127 -8.55 -4.39 -19.77
CA LEU A 127 -8.11 -4.96 -21.05
C LEU A 127 -8.93 -4.34 -22.20
N PRO A 128 -8.31 -4.09 -23.38
CA PRO A 128 -9.02 -3.48 -24.51
C PRO A 128 -10.19 -4.32 -25.03
N ASN A 129 -10.07 -5.65 -24.95
CA ASN A 129 -11.09 -6.57 -25.39
C ASN A 129 -12.03 -6.93 -24.22
N PRO A 130 -13.34 -6.62 -24.30
CA PRO A 130 -14.29 -6.92 -23.22
C PRO A 130 -14.42 -8.41 -22.93
N ASP A 131 -14.29 -9.27 -23.95
CA ASP A 131 -14.37 -10.72 -23.76
C ASP A 131 -13.19 -11.24 -22.93
N ASP A 132 -12.00 -10.68 -23.14
CA ASP A 132 -10.80 -11.08 -22.41
C ASP A 132 -10.83 -10.54 -20.97
N GLU A 133 -11.41 -9.36 -20.76
CA GLU A 133 -11.68 -8.82 -19.43
C GLU A 133 -12.66 -9.73 -18.65
N ALA A 134 -13.75 -10.20 -19.27
CA ALA A 134 -14.68 -11.13 -18.67
C ALA A 134 -14.02 -12.48 -18.31
N LYS A 135 -13.18 -13.01 -19.21
CA LYS A 135 -12.40 -14.24 -18.95
C LYS A 135 -11.42 -14.07 -17.78
N VAL A 136 -10.73 -12.93 -17.70
CA VAL A 136 -9.79 -12.64 -16.59
C VAL A 136 -10.54 -12.55 -15.26
N MET A 137 -11.69 -11.90 -15.23
CA MET A 137 -12.49 -11.80 -14.00
C MET A 137 -12.94 -13.19 -13.53
N ALA A 138 -13.51 -14.00 -14.42
CA ALA A 138 -13.93 -15.37 -14.10
C ALA A 138 -12.75 -16.25 -13.63
N LEU A 139 -11.57 -16.06 -14.22
CA LEU A 139 -10.33 -16.72 -13.81
C LEU A 139 -9.90 -16.29 -12.40
N LEU A 140 -9.88 -14.99 -12.12
CA LEU A 140 -9.51 -14.46 -10.79
C LEU A 140 -10.46 -14.97 -9.70
N ASP A 141 -11.77 -15.03 -9.99
CA ASP A 141 -12.77 -15.59 -9.08
C ASP A 141 -12.49 -17.06 -8.78
N ARG A 142 -12.28 -17.88 -9.83
CA ARG A 142 -11.93 -19.31 -9.72
C ARG A 142 -10.65 -19.52 -8.90
N LEU A 143 -9.62 -18.70 -9.14
CA LEU A 143 -8.36 -18.77 -8.39
C LEU A 143 -8.56 -18.35 -6.93
N SER A 144 -9.37 -17.33 -6.65
CA SER A 144 -9.67 -16.88 -5.29
C SER A 144 -10.38 -17.96 -4.47
N GLU A 145 -11.34 -18.67 -5.07
CA GLU A 145 -12.04 -19.78 -4.41
C GLU A 145 -11.11 -20.96 -4.14
N THR A 146 -10.25 -21.28 -5.10
CA THR A 146 -9.29 -22.39 -4.96
C THR A 146 -8.29 -22.09 -3.85
N THR A 147 -7.81 -20.85 -3.78
CA THR A 147 -6.91 -20.36 -2.73
C THR A 147 -7.58 -20.43 -1.36
N LEU A 148 -8.84 -20.00 -1.28
CA LEU A 148 -9.61 -20.04 -0.03
C LEU A 148 -9.82 -21.47 0.47
N LYS A 149 -10.20 -22.40 -0.41
CA LYS A 149 -10.41 -23.82 -0.06
C LYS A 149 -9.14 -24.49 0.46
N ARG A 150 -7.97 -24.04 0.00
CA ARG A 150 -6.67 -24.64 0.34
C ARG A 150 -5.89 -23.89 1.41
N GLY A 151 -6.24 -22.64 1.70
CA GLY A 151 -5.54 -21.79 2.67
C GLY A 151 -4.09 -21.50 2.30
N GLN A 152 -3.78 -21.37 1.01
CA GLN A 152 -2.41 -21.19 0.52
C GLN A 152 -2.04 -19.69 0.45
N PRO A 153 -0.94 -19.25 1.10
CA PRO A 153 -0.52 -17.83 1.06
C PRO A 153 0.15 -17.49 -0.27
N VAL A 154 -0.60 -16.91 -1.20
CA VAL A 154 -0.16 -16.64 -2.58
C VAL A 154 1.09 -15.76 -2.63
N LYS A 155 1.09 -14.65 -1.88
CA LYS A 155 2.20 -13.67 -1.88
C LYS A 155 3.55 -14.30 -1.52
N ALA A 156 3.55 -15.22 -0.56
CA ALA A 156 4.80 -15.81 -0.04
C ALA A 156 5.56 -16.61 -1.10
N PHE A 157 4.86 -17.26 -2.04
CA PHE A 157 5.50 -18.03 -3.12
C PHE A 157 6.20 -17.15 -4.15
N PHE A 158 5.71 -15.91 -4.35
CA PHE A 158 6.32 -14.92 -5.22
C PHE A 158 7.48 -14.18 -4.57
N ASP A 159 7.48 -14.02 -3.25
CA ASP A 159 8.57 -13.34 -2.54
C ASP A 159 9.92 -14.06 -2.77
N ASP A 160 9.94 -15.38 -2.89
CA ASP A 160 11.14 -16.17 -3.23
C ASP A 160 11.68 -15.81 -4.63
N ALA A 161 10.80 -15.73 -5.64
CA ALA A 161 11.19 -15.36 -7.00
C ALA A 161 11.61 -13.89 -7.11
N ALA A 162 11.02 -13.00 -6.32
CA ALA A 162 11.36 -11.58 -6.29
C ALA A 162 12.69 -11.29 -5.57
N GLN A 163 13.13 -12.18 -4.68
CA GLN A 163 14.38 -12.03 -3.93
C GLN A 163 15.62 -12.58 -4.66
N ASP A 164 15.44 -13.35 -5.73
CA ASP A 164 16.54 -13.94 -6.52
C ASP A 164 17.43 -12.88 -7.21
N ASP A 165 18.71 -12.81 -6.79
CA ASP A 165 19.74 -11.92 -7.33
C ASP A 165 20.12 -12.20 -8.80
N HIS A 166 19.83 -13.39 -9.31
CA HIS A 166 20.12 -13.74 -10.70
C HIS A 166 19.08 -13.20 -11.70
N SER A 167 18.01 -12.58 -11.19
CA SER A 167 16.91 -12.04 -11.98
C SER A 167 16.86 -10.52 -11.93
N ALA A 168 16.30 -9.90 -12.97
CA ALA A 168 16.05 -8.47 -12.96
C ALA A 168 15.02 -8.14 -11.87
N LYS A 169 15.36 -7.19 -10.98
CA LYS A 169 14.53 -6.86 -9.81
C LYS A 169 13.73 -5.57 -10.01
N LEU A 170 12.47 -5.64 -9.62
CA LEU A 170 11.59 -4.48 -9.47
C LEU A 170 10.64 -4.74 -8.29
N PHE A 171 10.59 -3.81 -7.34
CA PHE A 171 9.80 -4.01 -6.13
C PHE A 171 8.32 -4.27 -6.44
N GLY A 172 7.78 -5.34 -5.85
CA GLY A 172 6.40 -5.79 -6.05
C GLY A 172 6.12 -6.38 -7.43
N HIS A 173 7.16 -6.66 -8.22
CA HIS A 173 7.06 -7.27 -9.53
C HIS A 173 7.97 -8.47 -9.68
N VAL A 174 7.58 -9.40 -10.54
CA VAL A 174 8.38 -10.53 -10.99
C VAL A 174 8.37 -10.58 -12.51
N THR A 175 9.33 -11.26 -13.13
CA THR A 175 9.34 -11.44 -14.58
C THR A 175 8.24 -12.38 -15.04
N VAL A 176 7.80 -12.28 -16.30
CA VAL A 176 6.77 -13.18 -16.88
C VAL A 176 7.10 -14.67 -16.71
N PRO A 177 8.33 -15.15 -16.98
CA PRO A 177 8.67 -16.56 -16.78
C PRO A 177 8.59 -16.99 -15.30
N GLN A 178 9.07 -16.17 -14.38
CA GLN A 178 8.97 -16.42 -12.94
C GLN A 178 7.50 -16.47 -12.49
N PHE A 179 6.67 -15.56 -13.01
CA PHE A 179 5.24 -15.55 -12.73
C PHE A 179 4.56 -16.85 -13.16
N ARG A 180 4.83 -17.29 -14.40
CA ARG A 180 4.32 -18.55 -14.95
C ARG A 180 4.80 -19.77 -14.17
N GLN A 181 6.07 -19.78 -13.75
CA GLN A 181 6.64 -20.86 -12.96
C GLN A 181 5.97 -20.96 -11.59
N VAL A 182 5.78 -19.84 -10.88
CA VAL A 182 5.11 -19.84 -9.57
C VAL A 182 3.67 -20.36 -9.69
N LEU A 183 2.92 -19.92 -10.71
CA LEU A 183 1.54 -20.37 -10.94
C LEU A 183 1.40 -21.86 -11.24
N THR A 184 2.38 -22.47 -11.90
CA THR A 184 2.29 -23.87 -12.38
C THR A 184 3.00 -24.87 -11.49
N THR A 185 4.08 -24.47 -10.81
CA THR A 185 4.94 -25.40 -10.05
C THR A 185 4.82 -25.27 -8.55
N LYS A 186 4.59 -24.05 -8.04
CA LYS A 186 4.53 -23.80 -6.59
C LYS A 186 3.10 -23.75 -6.08
N LEU A 187 2.18 -23.35 -6.95
CA LEU A 187 0.75 -23.32 -6.69
C LEU A 187 0.14 -24.52 -7.40
N ASP A 188 -0.61 -25.33 -6.67
CA ASP A 188 -1.25 -26.55 -7.19
C ASP A 188 -2.49 -26.23 -8.08
N TRP A 189 -2.46 -25.11 -8.79
CA TRP A 189 -3.57 -24.64 -9.60
C TRP A 189 -3.51 -25.22 -11.01
N VAL A 190 -4.68 -25.48 -11.58
CA VAL A 190 -4.79 -25.84 -13.00
C VAL A 190 -5.08 -24.54 -13.76
N VAL A 191 -4.02 -23.98 -14.35
CA VAL A 191 -4.07 -22.76 -15.18
C VAL A 191 -3.44 -23.08 -16.53
N SER A 192 -4.18 -22.83 -17.59
CA SER A 192 -3.72 -22.99 -18.97
C SER A 192 -2.81 -21.84 -19.39
N ASP A 193 -1.95 -22.07 -20.39
CA ASP A 193 -1.08 -21.02 -20.94
C ASP A 193 -1.81 -19.74 -21.40
N PRO A 194 -2.94 -19.80 -22.14
CA PRO A 194 -3.67 -18.59 -22.51
C PRO A 194 -4.22 -17.83 -21.29
N GLU A 195 -4.65 -18.53 -20.24
CA GLU A 195 -5.09 -17.92 -18.99
C GLU A 195 -3.94 -17.19 -18.27
N VAL A 196 -2.73 -17.76 -18.27
CA VAL A 196 -1.54 -17.08 -17.73
C VAL A 196 -1.25 -15.80 -18.50
N MET A 197 -1.33 -15.84 -19.83
CA MET A 197 -1.07 -14.66 -20.67
C MET A 197 -2.11 -13.55 -20.44
N LEU A 198 -3.37 -13.92 -20.16
CA LEU A 198 -4.42 -12.99 -19.76
C LEU A 198 -4.12 -12.32 -18.40
N LEU A 199 -3.67 -13.09 -17.40
CA LEU A 199 -3.22 -12.53 -16.11
C LEU A 199 -2.01 -11.60 -16.29
N VAL A 200 -1.03 -12.01 -17.10
CA VAL A 200 0.14 -11.19 -17.43
C VAL A 200 -0.31 -9.86 -18.05
N ALA A 201 -1.23 -9.88 -19.01
CA ALA A 201 -1.74 -8.66 -19.64
C ALA A 201 -2.44 -7.72 -18.63
N LYS A 202 -3.22 -8.27 -17.69
CA LYS A 202 -3.94 -7.53 -16.65
C LYS A 202 -3.02 -6.89 -15.60
N PHE A 203 -1.97 -7.60 -15.17
CA PHE A 203 -1.09 -7.17 -14.07
C PHE A 203 0.30 -6.69 -14.52
N ARG A 204 0.56 -6.63 -15.82
CA ARG A 204 1.78 -6.10 -16.45
C ARG A 204 2.11 -4.68 -15.99
N HIS A 205 3.38 -4.36 -15.79
CA HIS A 205 3.82 -2.99 -15.52
C HIS A 205 3.64 -2.09 -16.76
N GLU A 206 3.34 -0.81 -16.57
CA GLU A 206 3.08 0.14 -17.66
C GLU A 206 4.35 0.49 -18.44
N ASP A 207 5.42 0.86 -17.73
CA ASP A 207 6.68 1.28 -18.35
C ASP A 207 7.58 0.10 -18.77
N LYS A 208 7.35 -1.09 -18.20
CA LYS A 208 8.26 -2.25 -18.32
C LYS A 208 7.47 -3.53 -18.55
N PRO A 209 7.10 -3.86 -19.79
CA PRO A 209 6.14 -4.92 -20.10
C PRO A 209 6.60 -6.32 -19.66
N GLU A 210 7.89 -6.52 -19.39
CA GLU A 210 8.49 -7.76 -18.91
C GLU A 210 8.18 -8.09 -17.44
N PHE A 211 7.68 -7.11 -16.69
CA PHE A 211 7.35 -7.23 -15.26
C PHE A 211 5.86 -7.35 -15.00
N VAL A 212 5.50 -8.22 -14.05
CA VAL A 212 4.13 -8.49 -13.60
C VAL A 212 4.00 -8.13 -12.12
N ASN A 213 3.01 -7.33 -11.78
CA ASN A 213 2.72 -6.90 -10.41
C ASN A 213 2.07 -8.04 -9.60
N TYR A 214 2.91 -8.84 -8.94
CA TYR A 214 2.45 -9.98 -8.17
C TYR A 214 1.78 -9.57 -6.85
N ILE A 215 2.10 -8.40 -6.29
CA ILE A 215 1.47 -7.94 -5.03
C ILE A 215 0.00 -7.64 -5.27
N ALA A 216 -0.31 -6.86 -6.32
CA ALA A 216 -1.70 -6.58 -6.69
C ALA A 216 -2.45 -7.87 -7.04
N PHE A 217 -1.82 -8.77 -7.81
CA PHE A 217 -2.38 -10.08 -8.10
C PHE A 217 -2.71 -10.86 -6.81
N SER A 218 -1.76 -10.94 -5.88
CA SER A 218 -1.93 -11.63 -4.61
C SER A 218 -3.05 -11.00 -3.78
N CYS A 219 -3.15 -9.67 -3.71
CA CYS A 219 -4.22 -8.98 -3.01
C CYS A 219 -5.61 -9.21 -3.64
N THR A 220 -5.68 -9.37 -4.96
CA THR A 220 -6.95 -9.68 -5.65
C THR A 220 -7.40 -11.13 -5.43
N VAL A 221 -6.47 -12.09 -5.41
CA VAL A 221 -6.78 -13.52 -5.26
C VAL A 221 -6.96 -13.91 -3.78
N ASP A 222 -6.13 -13.35 -2.90
CA ASP A 222 -6.12 -13.60 -1.45
C ASP A 222 -6.15 -12.27 -0.68
N PRO A 223 -7.33 -11.63 -0.55
CA PRO A 223 -7.44 -10.37 0.17
C PRO A 223 -7.21 -10.59 1.68
N PRO A 224 -6.43 -9.72 2.34
CA PRO A 224 -5.99 -9.92 3.74
C PRO A 224 -7.13 -9.93 4.76
N ASP A 225 -8.28 -9.32 4.45
CA ASP A 225 -9.46 -9.33 5.34
C ASP A 225 -10.15 -10.70 5.38
N ARG A 226 -9.98 -11.55 4.35
CA ARG A 226 -10.58 -12.89 4.30
C ARG A 226 -9.86 -13.85 5.24
N THR A 227 -8.55 -13.73 5.42
CA THR A 227 -7.77 -14.55 6.36
C THR A 227 -8.21 -14.30 7.81
N VAL A 228 -8.50 -13.05 8.19
CA VAL A 228 -9.01 -12.71 9.52
C VAL A 228 -10.44 -13.24 9.74
N ARG A 229 -11.32 -13.12 8.74
CA ARG A 229 -12.70 -13.66 8.83
C ARG A 229 -12.72 -15.18 8.93
N THR A 230 -11.87 -15.88 8.21
CA THR A 230 -11.76 -17.34 8.30
C THR A 230 -11.23 -17.75 9.68
N LEU A 231 -10.18 -17.08 10.19
CA LEU A 231 -9.67 -17.33 11.54
C LEU A 231 -10.73 -17.04 12.62
N MET A 232 -11.50 -15.96 12.48
CA MET A 232 -12.61 -15.63 13.36
C MET A 232 -13.74 -16.67 13.28
N ALA A 233 -14.09 -17.14 12.08
CA ALA A 233 -15.08 -18.19 11.88
C ALA A 233 -14.63 -19.52 12.53
N PHE A 234 -13.35 -19.89 12.40
CA PHE A 234 -12.79 -21.06 13.09
C PHE A 234 -12.83 -20.90 14.61
N VAL A 235 -12.48 -19.72 15.15
CA VAL A 235 -12.59 -19.45 16.58
C VAL A 235 -14.04 -19.55 17.05
N VAL A 236 -15.01 -19.01 16.30
CA VAL A 236 -16.44 -19.07 16.66
C VAL A 236 -16.98 -20.50 16.60
N VAL A 237 -16.62 -21.29 15.59
CA VAL A 237 -17.01 -22.71 15.48
C VAL A 237 -16.37 -23.53 16.60
N TRP A 238 -15.09 -23.27 16.92
CA TRP A 238 -14.39 -23.98 17.99
C TRP A 238 -14.94 -23.63 19.38
N VAL A 239 -15.28 -22.35 19.62
CA VAL A 239 -15.96 -21.91 20.85
C VAL A 239 -17.34 -22.54 20.97
N ARG A 240 -18.09 -22.69 19.86
CA ARG A 240 -19.38 -23.40 19.86
C ARG A 240 -19.22 -24.89 20.12
N ALA A 241 -18.28 -25.56 19.46
CA ALA A 241 -18.02 -26.99 19.67
C ALA A 241 -17.56 -27.30 21.11
N LEU A 242 -16.75 -26.43 21.71
CA LEU A 242 -16.41 -26.50 23.14
C LEU A 242 -17.60 -26.16 24.05
N GLY A 243 -18.48 -25.26 23.62
CA GLY A 243 -19.73 -24.98 24.32
C GLY A 243 -20.63 -26.21 24.38
N ASP A 244 -20.75 -26.92 23.26
CA ASP A 244 -21.63 -28.08 23.11
C ASP A 244 -21.05 -29.35 23.81
N GLU A 245 -19.74 -29.63 23.67
CA GLU A 245 -19.07 -30.74 24.40
C GLU A 245 -19.08 -30.55 25.93
N TRP A 246 -19.13 -29.30 26.41
CA TRP A 246 -19.14 -28.99 27.84
C TRP A 246 -20.54 -28.73 28.40
N ALA A 247 -21.53 -28.37 27.56
CA ALA A 247 -22.93 -28.28 27.94
C ALA A 247 -23.46 -29.64 28.41
N ASP A 248 -23.06 -30.73 27.76
CA ASP A 248 -23.45 -32.10 28.14
C ASP A 248 -22.81 -32.58 29.46
N ARG A 249 -21.79 -31.89 29.98
CA ARG A 249 -21.11 -32.22 31.25
C ARG A 249 -21.41 -31.26 32.40
N LEU A 250 -22.23 -30.24 32.19
CA LEU A 250 -22.48 -29.15 33.16
C LEU A 250 -23.90 -29.14 33.75
N SER A 251 -24.48 -30.32 34.03
CA SER A 251 -25.67 -30.41 34.89
C SER A 251 -25.38 -30.24 36.39
N CYS A 252 -24.13 -29.99 36.80
CA CYS A 252 -23.77 -29.82 38.22
C CYS A 252 -22.82 -28.63 38.45
N THR A 253 -23.38 -27.56 39.02
CA THR A 253 -22.76 -26.47 39.82
C THR A 253 -21.24 -26.23 39.72
N ALA A 254 -20.83 -25.14 39.06
CA ALA A 254 -19.85 -24.10 39.50
C ALA A 254 -19.09 -23.45 38.31
N PRO A 255 -19.47 -22.24 37.84
CA PRO A 255 -18.90 -21.65 36.62
C PRO A 255 -17.55 -20.92 36.78
N TYR A 256 -16.97 -20.82 37.98
CA TYR A 256 -15.82 -19.93 38.23
C TYR A 256 -14.42 -20.58 38.19
N ARG A 257 -14.31 -21.92 38.09
CA ARG A 257 -13.00 -22.62 38.09
C ARG A 257 -12.40 -22.90 36.71
N ILE A 258 -13.15 -22.68 35.63
CA ILE A 258 -12.74 -23.11 34.27
C ILE A 258 -11.93 -22.04 33.53
N LEU A 259 -12.24 -20.74 33.76
CA LEU A 259 -11.55 -19.62 33.10
C LEU A 259 -10.04 -19.56 33.41
N TYR A 260 -9.60 -20.04 34.56
CA TYR A 260 -8.18 -20.08 34.92
C TYR A 260 -7.40 -21.22 34.26
N ARG A 261 -8.05 -22.29 33.79
CA ARG A 261 -7.37 -23.45 33.20
C ARG A 261 -7.14 -23.33 31.68
N ILE A 262 -7.90 -22.45 31.02
CA ILE A 262 -7.76 -22.14 29.58
C ILE A 262 -6.45 -21.38 29.29
N GLN A 263 -5.89 -20.66 30.27
CA GLN A 263 -4.61 -19.94 30.12
C GLN A 263 -3.38 -20.85 29.95
N SER A 264 -3.53 -22.18 30.08
CA SER A 264 -2.40 -23.13 30.12
C SER A 264 -2.33 -24.09 28.92
N THR A 265 -3.13 -23.92 27.87
CA THR A 265 -3.06 -24.80 26.69
C THR A 265 -2.11 -24.24 25.62
N SER A 266 -1.27 -25.12 25.09
CA SER A 266 -0.21 -24.85 24.10
C SER A 266 -0.70 -24.12 22.86
N VAL A 267 -1.98 -24.28 22.52
CA VAL A 267 -2.64 -23.76 21.32
C VAL A 267 -2.79 -22.23 21.38
N CYS A 268 -3.18 -21.66 22.53
CA CYS A 268 -3.26 -20.19 22.69
C CYS A 268 -1.90 -19.51 22.45
N ARG A 269 -0.79 -20.18 22.78
CA ARG A 269 0.56 -19.65 22.53
C ARG A 269 0.94 -19.65 21.06
N ILE A 270 0.38 -20.56 20.24
CA ILE A 270 0.62 -20.64 18.79
C ILE A 270 -0.12 -19.53 18.07
N THR A 271 -1.40 -19.32 18.40
CA THR A 271 -2.24 -18.27 17.79
C THR A 271 -1.71 -16.87 18.11
N ILE A 272 -1.26 -16.64 19.36
CA ILE A 272 -0.63 -15.37 19.76
C ILE A 272 0.73 -15.17 19.07
N ARG A 273 1.51 -16.23 18.83
CA ARG A 273 2.77 -16.15 18.07
C ARG A 273 2.54 -15.82 16.60
N GLN A 274 1.49 -16.38 15.98
CA GLN A 274 1.13 -16.07 14.60
C GLN A 274 0.58 -14.64 14.46
N LEU A 275 -0.27 -14.18 15.39
CA LEU A 275 -0.70 -12.78 15.44
C LEU A 275 0.47 -11.81 15.67
N ARG A 276 1.42 -12.15 16.55
CA ARG A 276 2.65 -11.34 16.77
C ARG A 276 3.49 -11.19 15.51
N ARG A 277 3.59 -12.24 14.67
CA ARG A 277 4.34 -12.19 13.40
C ARG A 277 3.67 -11.32 12.34
N HIS A 278 2.34 -11.21 12.36
CA HIS A 278 1.60 -10.41 11.37
C HIS A 278 1.36 -8.95 11.78
N VAL A 279 1.25 -8.66 13.08
CA VAL A 279 0.83 -7.33 13.55
C VAL A 279 1.99 -6.50 14.14
N GLY A 280 3.13 -7.09 14.48
CA GLY A 280 4.32 -6.35 14.93
C GLY A 280 4.22 -5.63 16.28
N VAL A 281 3.15 -5.83 17.05
CA VAL A 281 2.93 -5.15 18.34
C VAL A 281 3.37 -6.00 19.53
N GLY A 282 4.28 -5.46 20.34
CA GLY A 282 4.78 -6.09 21.57
C GLY A 282 3.84 -5.87 22.77
N ILE A 283 3.05 -6.89 23.13
CA ILE A 283 2.24 -6.88 24.36
C ILE A 283 3.05 -7.52 25.51
N GLY A 284 3.25 -6.76 26.59
CA GLY A 284 3.95 -7.19 27.80
C GLY A 284 3.22 -8.28 28.58
N LYS A 285 3.97 -9.08 29.35
CA LYS A 285 3.44 -10.22 30.11
C LYS A 285 2.61 -9.73 31.29
N GLY A 286 1.33 -10.09 31.30
CA GLY A 286 0.40 -9.88 32.42
C GLY A 286 -0.69 -8.87 32.07
N GLY A 287 -1.86 -9.36 31.61
CA GLY A 287 -3.06 -8.53 31.36
C GLY A 287 -3.68 -8.61 29.97
N GLY A 288 -3.05 -9.30 29.00
CA GLY A 288 -3.35 -9.12 27.58
C GLY A 288 -4.50 -9.92 26.94
N LEU A 289 -5.21 -10.81 27.65
CA LEU A 289 -6.24 -11.64 26.98
C LEU A 289 -7.66 -11.05 27.02
N ALA A 290 -8.04 -10.38 28.11
CA ALA A 290 -9.36 -9.75 28.21
C ALA A 290 -9.48 -8.54 27.26
N LEU A 291 -8.43 -7.70 27.20
CA LEU A 291 -8.38 -6.52 26.35
C LEU A 291 -8.45 -6.83 24.84
N VAL A 292 -7.91 -7.98 24.39
CA VAL A 292 -7.95 -8.33 22.95
C VAL A 292 -9.35 -8.80 22.52
N MET A 293 -10.08 -9.52 23.38
CA MET A 293 -11.47 -9.87 23.06
C MET A 293 -12.42 -8.66 23.15
N GLU A 294 -12.20 -7.78 24.11
CA GLU A 294 -13.03 -6.58 24.29
C GLU A 294 -12.77 -5.53 23.18
N TRP A 295 -11.52 -5.35 22.76
CA TRP A 295 -11.18 -4.48 21.62
C TRP A 295 -11.71 -5.00 20.28
N VAL A 296 -11.73 -6.32 20.07
CA VAL A 296 -12.22 -6.91 18.81
C VAL A 296 -13.75 -6.84 18.71
N MET A 297 -14.48 -6.88 19.83
CA MET A 297 -15.94 -6.76 19.84
C MET A 297 -16.45 -5.31 19.80
N VAL A 298 -15.68 -4.33 20.32
CA VAL A 298 -16.09 -2.91 20.37
C VAL A 298 -15.48 -2.07 19.22
N GLY A 299 -14.44 -2.56 18.55
CA GLY A 299 -13.67 -1.79 17.57
C GLY A 299 -14.29 -1.59 16.18
N TYR A 300 -15.48 -2.11 15.88
CA TYR A 300 -16.06 -2.04 14.53
C TYR A 300 -16.99 -0.85 14.25
N GLU A 301 -17.13 0.12 15.18
CA GLU A 301 -18.02 1.27 14.97
C GLU A 301 -17.38 2.67 15.11
N PHE A 302 -16.07 2.78 15.31
CA PHE A 302 -15.41 4.10 15.32
C PHE A 302 -14.19 4.12 14.40
N ARG A 303 -14.43 4.36 13.11
CA ARG A 303 -13.40 4.85 12.18
C ARG A 303 -13.72 6.30 11.80
N GLY A 304 -13.41 7.19 12.73
CA GLY A 304 -13.52 8.63 12.50
C GLY A 304 -12.85 9.43 13.62
N LYS A 305 -11.69 10.00 13.29
CA LYS A 305 -10.91 11.03 14.01
C LYS A 305 -9.96 10.57 15.13
N GLY A 306 -8.68 10.85 14.88
CA GLY A 306 -7.85 11.71 15.73
C GLY A 306 -7.52 11.19 17.13
N SER A 307 -6.24 10.89 17.34
CA SER A 307 -5.63 10.65 18.63
C SER A 307 -5.97 11.74 19.66
N GLY A 308 -6.57 11.34 20.77
CA GLY A 308 -6.61 12.09 22.02
C GLY A 308 -8.01 12.43 22.50
N ASP A 309 -8.65 11.51 23.24
CA ASP A 309 -9.34 11.80 24.51
C ASP A 309 -9.97 10.51 25.08
N LEU A 310 -9.26 9.82 25.98
CA LEU A 310 -9.77 8.61 26.65
C LEU A 310 -10.89 8.92 27.67
N GLY A 311 -11.08 10.20 28.04
CA GLY A 311 -12.12 10.63 28.99
C GLY A 311 -13.52 10.77 28.38
N GLY A 312 -13.63 10.80 27.05
CA GLY A 312 -14.92 10.84 26.34
C GLY A 312 -15.62 9.49 26.27
N ALA A 313 -14.86 8.41 26.05
CA ALA A 313 -15.39 7.05 25.86
C ALA A 313 -16.11 6.51 27.10
N ALA A 314 -15.61 6.83 28.30
CA ALA A 314 -16.22 6.38 29.56
C ALA A 314 -17.57 7.06 29.86
N ARG A 315 -17.79 8.28 29.37
CA ARG A 315 -19.08 8.99 29.52
C ARG A 315 -20.13 8.49 28.55
N ALA A 316 -19.74 8.12 27.32
CA ALA A 316 -20.64 7.54 26.33
C ALA A 316 -21.14 6.14 26.74
N TYR A 317 -20.27 5.33 27.36
CA TYR A 317 -20.64 3.99 27.84
C TYR A 317 -21.72 4.02 28.93
N LYS A 318 -21.67 5.00 29.84
CA LYS A 318 -22.65 5.17 30.93
C LYS A 318 -24.01 5.70 30.46
N ALA A 319 -24.04 6.37 29.30
CA ALA A 319 -25.26 6.88 28.68
C ALA A 319 -26.02 5.81 27.86
N ALA A 320 -25.28 4.85 27.27
CA ALA A 320 -25.87 3.80 26.43
C ALA A 320 -26.48 2.63 27.24
N TRP A 321 -26.07 2.43 28.50
CA TRP A 321 -26.51 1.29 29.32
C TRP A 321 -26.82 1.73 30.77
N PRO A 322 -28.03 2.23 31.06
CA PRO A 322 -28.40 2.73 32.40
C PRO A 322 -28.68 1.62 33.44
N GLY A 323 -28.61 0.33 33.06
CA GLY A 323 -29.01 -0.82 33.90
C GLY A 323 -27.87 -1.68 34.46
N GLY A 324 -26.60 -1.33 34.27
CA GLY A 324 -25.46 -2.11 34.76
C GLY A 324 -25.15 -1.81 36.23
N GLY A 325 -25.58 -2.69 37.14
CA GLY A 325 -25.27 -2.62 38.56
C GLY A 325 -23.76 -2.52 38.83
N ALA A 326 -23.40 -1.65 39.77
CA ALA A 326 -22.04 -1.38 40.18
C ALA A 326 -21.32 -2.64 40.70
N ALA A 327 -20.34 -3.13 39.95
CA ALA A 327 -19.31 -3.99 40.51
C ALA A 327 -18.26 -3.09 41.19
N CYS A 328 -18.22 -3.17 42.52
CA CYS A 328 -17.23 -2.50 43.35
C CYS A 328 -15.81 -2.89 42.93
N PHE A 329 -14.99 -1.91 42.54
CA PHE A 329 -13.54 -2.08 42.52
C PHE A 329 -13.05 -2.14 43.97
N PRO A 330 -12.30 -3.17 44.40
CA PRO A 330 -11.60 -3.09 45.66
C PRO A 330 -10.45 -2.08 45.52
N THR A 331 -10.62 -0.94 46.16
CA THR A 331 -9.53 -0.04 46.54
C THR A 331 -8.56 -0.80 47.44
N GLY A 332 -7.35 -1.07 46.95
CA GLY A 332 -6.30 -1.69 47.75
C GLY A 332 -4.94 -1.68 47.04
N ALA A 333 -3.95 -1.10 47.72
CA ALA A 333 -2.51 -1.06 47.39
C ALA A 333 -2.04 0.01 46.39
N VAL A 334 -2.16 1.26 46.81
CA VAL A 334 -1.09 2.27 46.61
C VAL A 334 0.00 1.98 47.65
N SER A 335 1.20 1.58 47.22
CA SER A 335 2.52 1.88 47.84
C SER A 335 3.62 0.99 47.26
N TRP A 336 4.87 1.46 47.39
CA TRP A 336 6.17 0.89 46.95
C TRP A 336 6.51 1.23 45.48
N PHE A 337 7.46 2.11 45.14
CA PHE A 337 8.66 2.62 45.82
C PHE A 337 8.87 4.12 45.52
N SER A 338 9.20 4.88 46.56
CA SER A 338 9.84 6.20 46.49
C SER A 338 11.27 6.11 47.02
N GLY A 339 12.22 6.74 46.33
CA GLY A 339 13.58 7.06 46.78
C GLY A 339 14.67 6.36 45.95
N THR A 340 15.78 6.98 45.53
CA THR A 340 16.31 8.35 45.66
C THR A 340 17.56 8.45 44.77
N LYS A 341 17.77 9.62 44.14
CA LYS A 341 19.03 10.31 43.70
C LYS A 341 20.33 9.47 43.49
N HIS A 342 21.07 9.56 42.39
CA HIS A 342 21.84 10.73 41.92
C HIS A 342 22.40 10.56 40.47
N PRO A 343 22.85 11.65 39.80
CA PRO A 343 23.37 11.68 38.42
C PRO A 343 24.91 11.73 38.34
N ARG A 344 25.51 11.14 37.30
CA ARG A 344 26.87 11.41 36.75
C ARG A 344 26.93 10.77 35.36
N GLN A 345 27.63 11.23 34.34
CA GLN A 345 28.19 12.52 33.95
C GLN A 345 28.54 12.34 32.45
N VAL A 346 28.53 13.43 31.70
CA VAL A 346 29.08 13.55 30.34
C VAL A 346 30.60 13.34 30.36
N LYS A 347 31.13 12.63 29.35
CA LYS A 347 32.46 12.85 28.72
C LYS A 347 32.25 12.54 27.22
N LEU A 348 32.27 13.59 26.39
CA LEU A 348 33.39 14.02 25.54
C LEU A 348 33.80 12.94 24.54
#